data_AF-A0A4Q3FB36-F1
#
_entry.id   AF-A0A4Q3FB36-F1
#
_cell.length_a   1.000
_cell.length_b   1.000
_cell.length_c   1.000
_cell.angle_alpha   90.00
_cell.angle_beta   90.00
_cell.angle_gamma   90.00
#
_symmetry.space_group_name_H-M   'P 1'
#
loop_
_entity.id
_entity.type
_entity.pdbx_description
1 polymer ?
#
loop_
_entity_poly.entity_id
_entity_poly.type
_entity_poly.pdbx_seq_one_letter_code
_entity_poly.pdbx_strand_id
1 'polypeptide(L)'
;MSTGKSGGNSGGKPAGARDMRVKVKKAGKLKHSSQLWLERQLNDPYVKRAREMGYRSRAAFKLEEMDDRYKFLKPGQRLIDLGCAPGGWCQIAAKRIGLEQGKGRIVGIDLL
;
A
#
# COMPACT_ATOMS: atom_id res chain seq x y z
N MET A 1 -43.36 40.14 -30.67
CA MET A 1 -43.28 39.50 -29.35
C MET A 1 -43.38 37.99 -29.54
N SER A 2 -42.29 37.25 -29.40
CA SER A 2 -42.22 35.99 -28.66
C SER A 2 -40.80 35.43 -28.78
N THR A 3 -40.12 35.43 -27.64
CA THR A 3 -38.77 34.94 -27.36
C THR A 3 -38.80 33.48 -26.94
N GLY A 4 -37.71 32.72 -27.10
CA GLY A 4 -37.48 31.49 -26.33
C GLY A 4 -36.59 30.47 -27.04
N LYS A 5 -35.27 30.69 -27.16
CA LYS A 5 -34.21 30.29 -26.20
C LYS A 5 -33.73 28.84 -26.42
N SER A 6 -32.67 28.73 -27.24
CA SER A 6 -31.85 27.55 -27.46
C SER A 6 -31.27 27.02 -26.14
N GLY A 7 -31.49 25.73 -25.87
CA GLY A 7 -30.96 25.02 -24.70
C GLY A 7 -29.45 24.83 -24.82
N GLY A 8 -28.70 25.46 -23.90
CA GLY A 8 -27.27 25.25 -23.75
C GLY A 8 -26.98 23.87 -23.16
N ASN A 9 -26.18 23.08 -23.87
CA ASN A 9 -25.61 21.84 -23.36
C ASN A 9 -24.47 22.18 -22.38
N SER A 10 -24.77 22.26 -21.09
CA SER A 10 -23.76 22.43 -20.05
C SER A 10 -23.06 21.10 -19.79
N GLY A 11 -21.80 21.02 -20.24
CA GLY A 11 -20.90 19.92 -19.95
C GLY A 11 -20.81 19.65 -18.45
N GLY A 12 -21.35 18.52 -18.01
CA GLY A 12 -21.09 17.95 -16.70
C GLY A 12 -19.63 17.52 -16.63
N LYS A 13 -18.81 18.27 -15.88
CA LYS A 13 -17.47 17.82 -15.48
C LYS A 13 -17.59 16.44 -14.82
N PRO A 14 -16.70 15.47 -15.10
CA PRO A 14 -16.75 14.20 -14.39
C PRO A 14 -16.52 14.49 -12.92
N ALA A 15 -17.47 14.12 -12.08
CA ALA A 15 -17.33 14.19 -10.65
C ALA A 15 -16.08 13.40 -10.27
N GLY A 16 -15.04 14.11 -9.83
CA GLY A 16 -13.80 13.49 -9.34
C GLY A 16 -14.18 12.40 -8.35
N ALA A 17 -13.58 11.22 -8.53
CA ALA A 17 -13.81 10.06 -7.69
C ALA A 17 -13.76 10.49 -6.22
N ARG A 18 -14.93 10.51 -5.57
CA ARG A 18 -14.99 10.76 -4.13
C ARG A 18 -14.18 9.64 -3.49
N ASP A 19 -13.01 9.98 -2.94
CA ASP A 19 -12.23 9.04 -2.15
C ASP A 19 -13.10 8.64 -0.96
N MET A 20 -13.72 7.46 -1.05
CA MET A 20 -14.69 7.00 -0.07
C MET A 20 -13.92 6.65 1.19
N ARG A 21 -13.77 7.63 2.08
CA ARG A 21 -13.16 7.44 3.39
C ARG A 21 -13.91 6.34 4.13
N VAL A 22 -13.21 5.23 4.37
CA VAL A 22 -13.75 4.05 5.02
C VAL A 22 -13.85 4.32 6.53
N LYS A 23 -15.06 4.23 7.07
CA LYS A 23 -15.31 4.30 8.52
C LYS A 23 -15.29 2.92 9.17
N VAL A 24 -14.99 2.88 10.46
CA VAL A 24 -14.97 1.63 11.25
C VAL A 24 -16.40 1.14 11.51
N LYS A 25 -16.73 -0.09 11.07
CA LYS A 25 -18.09 -0.66 11.16
C LYS A 25 -18.59 -0.95 12.59
N LYS A 26 -17.71 -1.13 13.58
CA LYS A 26 -18.05 -1.43 14.99
C LYS A 26 -17.46 -0.39 15.96
N ALA A 27 -17.62 0.90 15.65
CA ALA A 27 -17.06 1.99 16.45
C ALA A 27 -17.48 1.94 17.94
N GLY A 28 -18.76 1.70 18.25
CA GLY A 28 -19.30 1.81 19.62
C GLY A 28 -18.70 0.90 20.71
N LYS A 29 -17.89 -0.12 20.35
CA LYS A 29 -17.19 -1.00 21.31
C LYS A 29 -15.73 -0.63 21.54
N LEU A 30 -15.19 0.32 20.77
CA LEU A 30 -13.79 0.70 20.78
C LEU A 30 -13.60 2.07 21.42
N LYS A 31 -12.51 2.26 22.15
CA LYS A 31 -12.10 3.58 22.64
C LYS A 31 -11.95 4.54 21.46
N HIS A 32 -12.27 5.82 21.65
CA HIS A 32 -12.19 6.84 20.59
C HIS A 32 -10.82 6.87 19.89
N SER A 33 -9.73 6.78 20.66
CA SER A 33 -8.37 6.70 20.13
C SER A 33 -8.14 5.47 19.25
N SER A 34 -8.69 4.31 19.63
CA SER A 34 -8.62 3.07 18.84
C SER A 34 -9.41 3.17 17.53
N GLN A 35 -10.57 3.82 17.56
CA GLN A 35 -11.36 4.08 16.35
C GLN A 35 -10.58 4.97 15.37
N LEU A 36 -10.03 6.09 15.85
CA LEU A 36 -9.23 7.00 15.04
C LEU A 36 -7.98 6.32 14.46
N TRP A 37 -7.30 5.49 15.25
CA TRP A 37 -6.15 4.72 14.76
C TRP A 37 -6.55 3.77 13.63
N LEU A 38 -7.66 3.04 13.81
CA LEU A 38 -8.12 2.07 12.81
C LEU A 38 -8.60 2.76 11.54
N GLU A 39 -9.32 3.89 11.65
CA GLU A 39 -9.68 4.70 10.49
C GLU A 39 -8.44 5.21 9.73
N ARG A 40 -7.38 5.64 10.43
CA ARG A 40 -6.13 6.04 9.76
C ARG A 40 -5.52 4.89 8.98
N GLN A 41 -5.46 3.69 9.54
CA GLN A 41 -4.92 2.52 8.85
C GLN A 41 -5.76 2.11 7.64
N LEU A 42 -7.10 2.15 7.77
CA LEU A 42 -8.03 1.80 6.70
C LEU A 42 -7.95 2.76 5.52
N ASN A 43 -7.65 4.03 5.78
CA ASN A 43 -7.56 5.08 4.77
C ASN A 43 -6.11 5.42 4.39
N ASP A 44 -5.15 4.59 4.78
CA ASP A 44 -3.76 4.84 4.41
C ASP A 44 -3.55 4.52 2.91
N PRO A 45 -3.06 5.49 2.11
CA PRO A 45 -2.92 5.31 0.67
C PRO A 45 -1.92 4.20 0.31
N TYR A 46 -0.92 3.95 1.16
CA TYR A 46 0.05 2.88 0.93
C TYR A 46 -0.54 1.50 1.22
N VAL A 47 -1.56 1.39 2.07
CA VAL A 47 -2.28 0.12 2.25
C VAL A 47 -3.07 -0.21 0.98
N LYS A 48 -3.76 0.78 0.41
CA LYS A 48 -4.46 0.63 -0.86
C LYS A 48 -3.49 0.26 -2.00
N ARG A 49 -2.41 1.03 -2.15
CA ARG A 49 -1.38 0.79 -3.16
C ARG A 49 -0.71 -0.58 -3.00
N ALA A 50 -0.40 -1.00 -1.78
CA ALA A 50 0.17 -2.32 -1.53
C ALA A 50 -0.76 -3.44 -2.02
N ARG A 51 -2.07 -3.33 -1.78
CA ARG A 51 -3.05 -4.30 -2.26
C ARG A 51 -3.14 -4.31 -3.79
N GLU A 52 -3.20 -3.14 -4.42
CA GLU A 52 -3.21 -3.00 -5.88
C GLU A 52 -1.96 -3.61 -6.53
N MET A 53 -0.81 -3.48 -5.88
CA MET A 53 0.47 -4.04 -6.35
C MET A 53 0.73 -5.48 -5.89
N GLY A 54 -0.18 -6.11 -5.13
CA GLY A 54 -0.01 -7.48 -4.63
C GLY A 54 1.04 -7.66 -3.53
N TYR A 55 1.44 -6.58 -2.84
CA TYR A 55 2.34 -6.65 -1.70
C TYR A 55 1.60 -7.08 -0.41
N ARG A 56 2.24 -7.94 0.38
CA ARG A 56 1.75 -8.47 1.66
C ARG A 56 1.55 -7.36 2.70
N SER A 57 2.34 -6.29 2.64
CA SER A 57 2.18 -5.11 3.48
C SER A 57 2.71 -3.86 2.82
N ARG A 58 2.26 -2.70 3.31
CA ARG A 58 2.81 -1.39 2.96
C ARG A 58 4.28 -1.20 3.33
N ALA A 59 4.85 -2.07 4.17
CA ALA A 59 6.25 -1.96 4.59
C ALA A 59 7.20 -2.26 3.42
N ALA A 60 6.73 -2.98 2.39
CA ALA A 60 7.48 -3.22 1.15
C ALA A 60 8.04 -1.92 0.55
N PHE A 61 7.23 -0.86 0.50
CA PHE A 61 7.66 0.43 -0.05
C PHE A 61 8.84 1.05 0.70
N LYS A 62 8.94 0.84 2.02
CA LYS A 62 10.08 1.36 2.80
C LYS A 62 11.38 0.70 2.33
N LEU A 63 11.40 -0.63 2.23
CA LEU A 63 12.60 -1.34 1.80
C LEU A 63 12.93 -1.03 0.34
N GLU A 64 11.91 -0.95 -0.52
CA GLU A 64 12.08 -0.58 -1.93
C GLU A 64 12.71 0.80 -2.10
N GLU A 65 12.18 1.83 -1.43
CA GLU A 65 12.72 3.19 -1.48
C GLU A 65 14.13 3.28 -0.88
N MET A 66 14.38 2.57 0.22
CA MET A 66 15.71 2.49 0.83
C MET A 66 16.71 1.86 -0.13
N ASP A 67 16.40 0.71 -0.70
CA ASP A 67 17.29 0.05 -1.65
C ASP A 67 17.45 0.89 -2.92
N ASP A 68 16.40 1.56 -3.40
CA ASP A 68 16.51 2.43 -4.57
C ASP A 68 17.48 3.59 -4.35
N ARG A 69 17.56 4.13 -3.13
CA ARG A 69 18.50 5.19 -2.77
C ARG A 69 19.91 4.68 -2.50
N TYR A 70 20.06 3.60 -1.74
CA TYR A 70 21.34 3.18 -1.18
C TYR A 70 21.96 1.96 -1.89
N LYS A 71 21.20 1.26 -2.74
CA LYS A 71 21.63 0.14 -3.59
C LYS A 71 22.39 -0.95 -2.82
N PHE A 72 21.85 -1.35 -1.67
CA PHE A 72 22.51 -2.30 -0.76
C PHE A 72 22.08 -3.75 -0.97
N LEU A 73 20.91 -3.98 -1.57
CA LEU A 73 20.48 -5.31 -1.98
C LEU A 73 21.12 -5.64 -3.34
N LYS A 74 21.97 -6.65 -3.35
CA LYS A 74 22.73 -7.08 -4.52
C LYS A 74 22.39 -8.52 -4.89
N PRO A 75 22.41 -8.87 -6.19
CA PRO A 75 22.20 -10.25 -6.64
C PRO A 75 23.10 -11.25 -5.91
N GLY A 76 22.55 -12.37 -5.48
CA GLY A 76 23.30 -13.44 -4.82
C GLY A 76 23.54 -13.29 -3.31
N GLN A 77 23.09 -12.19 -2.69
CA GLN A 77 23.24 -11.99 -1.25
C GLN A 77 22.45 -13.00 -0.41
N ARG A 78 22.92 -13.19 0.82
CA ARG A 78 22.24 -13.95 1.87
C ARG A 78 21.67 -12.97 2.89
N LEU A 79 20.37 -13.01 3.13
CA LEU A 79 19.66 -12.08 4.02
C LEU A 79 18.93 -12.83 5.12
N ILE A 80 18.87 -12.20 6.29
CA ILE A 80 18.01 -12.58 7.40
C ILE A 80 17.01 -11.45 7.61
N ASP A 81 15.72 -11.75 7.53
CA ASP A 81 14.63 -10.81 7.81
C ASP A 81 14.04 -11.12 9.20
N LEU A 82 14.21 -10.21 10.16
CA LEU A 82 13.77 -10.38 11.55
C LEU A 82 12.45 -9.64 11.76
N GLY A 83 11.45 -10.33 12.29
CA GLY A 83 10.08 -9.82 12.33
C GLY A 83 9.46 -9.84 10.93
N CYS A 84 9.68 -10.92 10.18
CA CYS A 84 9.34 -10.97 8.77
C CYS A 84 7.84 -10.97 8.49
N ALA A 85 6.96 -11.30 9.45
CA ALA A 85 5.52 -11.29 9.23
C ALA A 85 5.03 -9.84 8.98
N PRO A 86 4.26 -9.58 7.91
CA PRO A 86 3.57 -10.53 7.02
C PRO A 86 4.29 -10.87 5.70
N GLY A 87 5.53 -10.43 5.52
CA GLY A 87 6.43 -10.83 4.40
C GLY A 87 6.73 -9.73 3.38
N GLY A 88 6.33 -8.48 3.64
CA GLY A 88 6.48 -7.38 2.67
C GLY A 88 7.95 -7.06 2.31
N TRP A 89 8.87 -7.16 3.27
CA TRP A 89 10.31 -6.95 3.03
C TRP A 89 10.91 -8.12 2.25
N CYS A 90 10.62 -9.36 2.64
CA CYS A 90 10.99 -10.56 1.88
C CYS A 90 10.61 -10.50 0.39
N GLN A 91 9.42 -9.98 0.04
CA GLN A 91 9.01 -9.86 -1.38
C GLN A 91 9.95 -8.95 -2.19
N ILE A 92 10.29 -7.78 -1.64
CA ILE A 92 11.21 -6.85 -2.30
C ILE A 92 12.61 -7.45 -2.34
N ALA A 93 13.10 -7.95 -1.21
CA ALA A 93 14.43 -8.55 -1.12
C ALA A 93 14.62 -9.71 -2.11
N ALA A 94 13.63 -10.61 -2.23
CA ALA A 94 13.67 -11.76 -3.13
C ALA A 94 13.87 -11.32 -4.60
N LYS A 95 13.16 -10.28 -5.02
CA LYS A 95 13.32 -9.68 -6.36
C LYS A 95 14.71 -9.06 -6.54
N ARG A 96 15.17 -8.28 -5.56
CA ARG A 96 16.45 -7.53 -5.66
C ARG A 96 17.68 -8.43 -5.67
N ILE A 97 17.67 -9.52 -4.91
CA ILE A 97 18.80 -10.47 -4.87
C ILE A 97 18.75 -11.56 -5.94
N GLY A 98 17.66 -11.62 -6.69
CA GLY A 98 17.45 -12.58 -7.76
C GLY A 98 17.12 -14.00 -7.29
N LEU A 99 16.32 -14.12 -6.23
CA LEU A 99 15.95 -15.41 -5.63
C LEU A 99 15.27 -16.34 -6.63
N GLU A 100 14.39 -15.81 -7.47
CA GLU A 100 13.71 -16.58 -8.53
C GLU A 100 14.66 -17.09 -9.61
N GLN A 101 15.79 -16.41 -9.82
CA GLN A 101 16.85 -16.86 -10.73
C GLN A 101 17.82 -17.84 -10.06
N GLY A 102 17.44 -18.40 -8.90
CA GLY A 102 18.28 -19.31 -8.11
C GLY A 102 19.48 -18.62 -7.45
N LYS A 103 19.47 -17.28 -7.35
CA LYS A 103 20.57 -16.52 -6.75
C LYS A 103 20.23 -16.12 -5.31
N GLY A 104 21.20 -16.24 -4.42
CA GLY A 104 21.08 -15.76 -3.05
C GLY A 104 20.19 -16.64 -2.17
N ARG A 105 19.88 -16.14 -0.97
CA ARG A 105 19.03 -16.83 0.01
C ARG A 105 18.42 -15.83 0.98
N ILE A 106 17.19 -16.08 1.40
CA ILE A 106 16.52 -15.32 2.46
C ILE A 106 16.07 -16.30 3.53
N VAL A 107 16.29 -15.93 4.79
CA VAL A 107 15.71 -16.61 5.96
C VAL A 107 14.88 -15.59 6.71
N GLY A 108 13.56 -15.83 6.81
CA GLY A 108 12.66 -15.03 7.63
C GLY A 108 12.51 -15.66 9.01
N ILE A 109 12.58 -14.84 10.06
CA ILE A 109 12.34 -15.25 11.45
C ILE A 109 11.28 -14.32 12.02
N ASP A 110 10.24 -14.92 12.61
CA ASP A 110 9.17 -14.19 13.30
C ASP A 110 8.71 -14.99 14.53
N LEU A 111 8.04 -14.31 15.46
CA LEU A 111 7.52 -14.90 16.71
C LEU A 111 5.99 -15.10 16.67
N LEU A 112 5.31 -14.59 15.63
CA LEU A 112 3.86 -14.57 15.48
C LEU A 112 3.31 -15.76 14.69
#